data_AF-A0A9C7UZH4-F1
#
_entry.id   AF-A0A9C7UZH4-F1
#
_cell.length_a   1.000
_cell.length_b   1.000
_cell.length_c   1.000
_cell.angle_alpha   90.00
_cell.angle_beta   90.00
_cell.angle_gamma   90.00
#
_symmetry.space_group_name_H-M   'P 1'
#
loop_
_entity.id
_entity.type
_entity.pdbx_description
1 polymer ?
#
loop_
_entity_poly.entity_id
_entity_poly.type
_entity_poly.pdbx_seq_one_letter_code
_entity_poly.pdbx_strand_id
1 'polypeptide(L)'
;MIKGVTKSIIEMTPRNSCFEKVIVILNSGCDTTDRAEIERQAALLTSTAPEFLRRSQQLNRLKMAAFAAAGAFSTALLFALLYMFV
;
A
#
# COMPACT_ATOMS: atom_id res chain seq x y z
N MET A 1 20.86 -9.55 -2.42
CA MET A 1 20.86 -10.74 -1.56
C MET A 1 21.60 -10.36 -0.28
N ILE A 2 20.89 -10.22 0.86
CA ILE A 2 21.53 -9.85 2.13
C ILE A 2 22.27 -11.08 2.65
N LYS A 3 23.59 -11.00 2.80
CA LYS A 3 24.43 -12.11 3.27
C LYS A 3 23.96 -12.56 4.66
N GLY A 4 23.58 -13.83 4.78
CA GLY A 4 23.24 -14.48 6.06
C GLY A 4 21.75 -14.59 6.41
N VAL A 5 20.82 -14.08 5.60
CA VAL A 5 19.42 -13.91 6.05
C VAL A 5 18.41 -14.82 5.33
N THR A 6 18.71 -15.46 4.21
CA THR A 6 17.64 -16.00 3.34
C THR A 6 17.74 -17.50 3.06
N LYS A 7 16.81 -18.27 3.65
CA LYS A 7 16.30 -19.54 3.09
C LYS A 7 14.78 -19.56 2.84
N SER A 8 13.97 -18.73 3.51
CA SER A 8 12.51 -18.73 3.33
C SER A 8 11.94 -17.31 3.35
N ILE A 9 11.20 -16.98 2.28
CA ILE A 9 10.44 -15.73 2.14
C ILE A 9 8.97 -16.13 2.07
N ILE A 10 8.16 -15.60 2.98
CA ILE A 10 6.70 -15.80 2.97
C ILE A 10 6.07 -14.49 2.53
N GLU A 11 5.45 -14.51 1.36
CA GLU A 11 4.70 -13.39 0.83
C GLU A 11 3.22 -13.57 1.15
N MET A 12 2.59 -12.50 1.62
CA MET A 12 1.19 -12.51 2.01
C MET A 12 0.52 -11.18 1.64
N THR A 13 -0.73 -11.29 1.20
CA THR A 13 -1.57 -10.15 0.82
C THR A 13 -2.67 -10.01 1.87
N PRO A 14 -2.47 -9.17 2.89
CA PRO A 14 -3.42 -9.07 4.00
C PRO A 14 -4.74 -8.48 3.52
N ARG A 15 -5.84 -9.18 3.80
CA ARG A 15 -7.20 -8.65 3.58
C ARG A 15 -7.50 -7.62 4.67
N ASN A 16 -7.95 -6.43 4.29
CA ASN A 16 -8.31 -5.33 5.20
C ASN A 16 -7.13 -4.69 5.98
N SER A 17 -5.91 -4.66 5.43
CA SER A 17 -4.82 -3.84 5.99
C SER A 17 -4.44 -2.68 5.06
N CYS A 18 -3.72 -1.68 5.59
CA CYS A 18 -3.18 -0.60 4.78
C CYS A 18 -1.99 -1.03 3.89
N PHE A 19 -1.46 -2.24 4.11
CA PHE A 19 -0.38 -2.81 3.33
C PHE A 19 -0.90 -3.60 2.14
N GLU A 20 -0.36 -3.31 0.96
CA GLU A 20 -0.67 -4.03 -0.28
C GLU A 20 -0.03 -5.42 -0.31
N LYS A 21 1.19 -5.52 0.24
CA LYS A 21 1.95 -6.77 0.33
C LYS A 21 2.80 -6.77 1.59
N VAL A 22 2.88 -7.91 2.24
CA VAL A 22 3.69 -8.14 3.44
C VAL A 22 4.65 -9.29 3.15
N ILE A 23 5.93 -9.05 3.41
CA ILE A 23 7.01 -9.98 3.11
C ILE A 23 7.68 -10.32 4.43
N VAL A 24 7.52 -11.57 4.87
CA VAL A 24 8.18 -12.08 6.07
C VAL A 24 9.47 -12.76 5.67
N ILE A 25 10.57 -12.30 6.24
CA ILE A 25 11.91 -12.82 5.97
C ILE A 25 12.35 -13.63 7.19
N LEU A 26 12.50 -14.94 7.02
CA LEU A 26 12.89 -15.84 8.09
C LEU A 26 14.40 -16.10 8.05
N ASN A 27 15.03 -16.00 9.21
CA ASN A 27 16.45 -16.35 9.37
C ASN A 27 16.67 -17.87 9.19
N SER A 28 17.88 -18.28 8.86
CA SER A 28 18.24 -19.67 8.54
C SER A 28 18.06 -20.67 9.69
N GLY A 29 17.86 -20.21 10.93
CA GLY A 29 17.57 -21.04 12.11
C GLY A 29 16.08 -21.10 12.49
N CYS A 30 15.19 -20.46 11.73
CA CYS A 30 13.75 -20.60 11.91
C CYS A 30 13.26 -21.83 11.16
N ASP A 31 12.98 -22.91 11.88
CA ASP A 31 12.22 -24.02 11.32
C ASP A 31 10.79 -23.57 11.01
N THR A 32 10.37 -23.76 9.76
CA THR A 32 9.05 -23.41 9.23
C THR A 32 7.98 -24.39 9.70
N THR A 33 7.84 -24.59 11.01
CA THR A 33 6.97 -25.64 11.55
C THR A 33 5.49 -25.26 11.52
N ASP A 34 5.16 -23.97 11.51
CA ASP A 34 3.77 -23.52 11.37
C ASP A 34 3.66 -22.20 10.57
N ARG A 35 3.52 -22.35 9.25
CA ARG A 35 3.21 -21.22 8.34
C ARG A 35 1.95 -20.48 8.77
N ALA A 36 0.97 -21.18 9.30
CA ALA A 36 -0.28 -20.62 9.81
C ALA A 36 -0.07 -19.66 11.00
N GLU A 37 0.87 -19.95 11.89
CA GLU A 37 1.18 -19.09 13.02
C GLU A 37 1.94 -17.84 12.57
N ILE A 38 2.85 -17.96 11.59
CA ILE A 38 3.53 -16.81 10.98
C ILE A 38 2.53 -15.90 10.28
N GLU A 39 1.58 -16.47 9.55
CA GLU A 39 0.48 -15.73 8.92
C GLU A 39 -0.40 -15.02 9.96
N ARG A 40 -0.70 -15.68 11.08
CA ARG A 40 -1.47 -15.10 12.18
C ARG A 40 -0.74 -13.93 12.84
N GLN A 41 0.55 -14.08 13.13
CA GLN A 41 1.35 -13.02 13.74
C GLN A 41 1.55 -11.84 12.79
N ALA A 42 1.80 -12.11 11.51
CA ALA A 42 1.88 -11.07 10.51
C ALA A 42 0.55 -10.33 10.33
N ALA A 43 -0.59 -11.03 10.40
CA ALA A 43 -1.92 -10.42 10.39
C ALA A 43 -2.15 -9.51 11.61
N LEU A 44 -1.69 -9.90 12.81
CA LEU A 44 -1.77 -9.08 14.02
C LEU A 44 -0.86 -7.83 13.96
N LEU A 45 0.35 -7.98 13.43
CA LEU A 45 1.28 -6.85 13.28
C LEU A 45 0.80 -5.87 12.20
N THR A 46 0.21 -6.38 11.12
CA THR A 46 -0.32 -5.56 10.03
C THR A 46 -1.64 -4.91 10.36
N SER A 47 -2.45 -5.48 11.27
CA SER A 47 -3.62 -4.81 11.83
C SER A 47 -3.23 -3.70 12.80
N THR A 48 -2.11 -3.86 13.51
CA THR A 48 -1.50 -2.84 14.37
C THR A 48 -0.58 -1.90 13.57
N ALA A 49 -1.04 -1.52 12.37
CA ALA A 49 -0.27 -0.63 11.51
C ALA A 49 -0.03 0.72 12.22
N PRO A 50 1.21 1.25 12.22
CA PRO A 50 1.48 2.51 12.87
C PRO A 50 0.75 3.65 12.15
N GLU A 51 0.14 4.54 12.92
CA GLU A 51 -0.74 5.64 12.47
C GLU A 51 -0.14 6.50 11.34
N PHE A 52 1.20 6.64 11.30
CA PHE A 52 1.88 7.40 10.25
C PHE A 52 1.65 6.83 8.84
N LEU A 53 1.60 5.50 8.68
CA LEU A 53 1.40 4.85 7.39
C LEU A 53 -0.02 5.09 6.87
N ARG A 54 -0.99 4.96 7.78
CA ARG A 54 -2.40 5.20 7.48
C ARG A 54 -2.64 6.65 7.07
N ARG A 55 -2.03 7.59 7.79
CA ARG A 55 -2.11 9.03 7.48
C ARG A 55 -1.45 9.38 6.15
N SER A 56 -0.28 8.79 5.86
CA SER A 56 0.42 8.97 4.58
C SER A 56 -0.42 8.47 3.40
N GLN A 57 -1.06 7.31 3.53
CA GLN A 57 -1.92 6.76 2.48
C GLN A 57 -3.14 7.64 2.20
N GLN A 58 -3.79 8.17 3.25
CA GLN A 58 -4.91 9.10 3.11
C GLN A 58 -4.49 10.40 2.41
N LEU A 59 -3.33 10.95 2.79
CA LEU A 59 -2.77 12.14 2.15
C LEU A 59 -2.49 11.92 0.66
N ASN A 60 -1.94 10.76 0.28
CA ASN A 60 -1.70 10.43 -1.12
C ASN A 60 -3.02 10.30 -1.91
N ARG A 61 -4.06 9.69 -1.33
CA ARG A 61 -5.39 9.64 -1.97
C ARG A 61 -5.99 11.02 -2.18
N LEU A 62 -5.89 11.91 -1.17
CA LEU A 62 -6.37 13.29 -1.27
C LEU A 62 -5.62 14.08 -2.34
N LYS A 63 -4.29 13.93 -2.42
CA LYS A 63 -3.49 14.56 -3.48
C LYS A 63 -3.95 14.11 -4.87
N MET A 64 -4.14 12.81 -5.07
CA MET A 64 -4.62 12.28 -6.36
C MET A 64 -6.02 12.81 -6.71
N ALA A 65 -6.93 12.87 -5.75
CA ALA A 65 -8.26 13.44 -5.96
C ALA A 65 -8.20 14.93 -6.33
N ALA A 66 -7.34 15.71 -5.67
CA ALA A 66 -7.15 17.12 -5.97
C ALA A 66 -6.59 17.33 -7.39
N PHE A 67 -5.61 16.53 -7.80
CA PHE A 67 -5.08 16.58 -9.18
C PHE A 67 -6.13 16.17 -10.21
N ALA A 68 -6.92 15.13 -9.94
CA ALA A 68 -8.00 14.72 -10.83
C ALA A 68 -9.07 15.81 -10.98
N ALA A 69 -9.47 16.44 -9.87
CA ALA A 69 -10.41 17.55 -9.88
C ALA A 69 -9.84 18.75 -10.66
N ALA A 70 -8.59 19.14 -10.40
CA ALA A 70 -7.93 20.23 -11.12
C ALA A 70 -7.86 19.96 -12.64
N GLY A 71 -7.53 18.73 -13.04
CA GLY A 71 -7.55 18.31 -14.44
C GLY A 71 -8.95 18.43 -15.06
N ALA A 72 -9.99 17.94 -14.38
CA ALA A 72 -11.37 18.03 -14.85
C ALA A 72 -11.89 19.47 -14.94
N PHE A 73 -11.52 20.34 -13.99
CA PHE A 73 -11.83 21.76 -14.06
C PHE A 73 -11.11 22.45 -15.22
N SER A 74 -9.84 22.13 -15.43
CA SER A 74 -9.06 22.70 -16.53
C SER A 74 -9.66 22.33 -17.89
N THR A 75 -10.09 21.08 -18.08
CA THR A 75 -10.71 20.64 -19.33
C THR A 75 -12.09 21.24 -19.53
N ALA A 76 -12.91 21.33 -18.48
CA ALA A 76 -14.22 21.98 -18.53
C ALA A 76 -14.12 23.48 -18.88
N LEU A 77 -13.15 24.19 -18.30
CA LEU A 77 -12.90 25.61 -18.58
C LEU A 77 -12.46 25.82 -20.04
N LEU A 78 -11.54 24.97 -20.54
CA LEU A 78 -11.10 25.00 -21.94
C LEU A 78 -12.27 24.75 -22.90
N PHE A 79 -13.14 23.79 -22.59
CA PHE A 79 -14.33 23.51 -23.38
C PHE A 79 -15.31 24.70 -23.39
N ALA A 80 -15.56 25.32 -22.23
CA ALA A 80 -16.44 26.47 -22.12
C ALA A 80 -15.90 27.69 -22.89
N LEU A 81 -14.58 27.92 -22.83
CA LEU A 81 -13.93 28.98 -23.61
C LEU A 81 -14.06 28.71 -25.11
N LEU A 82 -13.73 27.51 -25.57
CA LEU A 82 -13.85 27.15 -26.99
C LEU A 82 -15.30 27.28 -27.50
N TYR A 83 -16.29 26.90 -26.68
CA TYR A 83 -17.70 27.03 -27.03
C TYR A 83 -18.16 28.49 -27.16
N MET A 84 -17.58 29.43 -26.41
CA MET A 84 -17.91 30.86 -26.53
C MET A 84 -17.37 31.52 -27.81
N PHE A 85 -16.39 30.91 -28.48
CA PHE A 85 -15.80 31.41 -29.73
C PHE A 85 -16.31 30.69 -30.98
N VAL A 86 -17.30 29.80 -30.84
CA VAL A 86 -18.06 29.13 -31.92
C VAL A 86 -19.44 29.76 -32.02
#